data_AF-A0A2R7N824-F1
#
_entry.id   AF-A0A2R7N824-F1
#
_cell.length_a   1.000
_cell.length_b   1.000
_cell.length_c   1.000
_cell.angle_alpha   90.00
_cell.angle_beta   90.00
_cell.angle_gamma   90.00
#
_symmetry.space_group_name_H-M   'P 1'
#
loop_
_entity.id
_entity.type
_entity.pdbx_description
1 polymer ?
#
loop_
_entity_poly.entity_id
_entity_poly.type
_entity_poly.pdbx_seq_one_letter_code
_entity_poly.pdbx_strand_id
1 'polypeptide(L)'
;NPIPGSSSDANPCDKKGSLDISSTGKWHEIIYSGNTEGQCTLDFDNTYDYTYDSASKKIQVNYPNGTMKVYPVKKLTDTELELVEDASDINADGINDDYTLVLKRL
;
A
#
# COMPACT_ATOMS: atom_id res chain seq x y z
N ASN A 1 34.63 -1.61 1.69
CA ASN A 1 33.42 -0.82 1.44
C ASN A 1 32.26 -1.44 2.17
N PRO A 2 31.80 -0.85 3.29
CA PRO A 2 30.55 -1.29 3.89
C PRO A 2 29.38 -0.86 3.00
N ILE A 3 28.43 -1.76 2.81
CA ILE A 3 27.12 -1.49 2.22
C ILE A 3 26.38 -0.55 3.19
N PRO A 4 26.01 0.69 2.80
CA PRO A 4 25.26 1.56 3.69
C PRO A 4 23.90 0.92 3.97
N GLY A 5 23.57 0.88 5.26
CA GLY A 5 22.48 0.11 5.85
C GLY A 5 21.19 0.08 5.04
N SER A 6 20.70 -1.15 4.85
CA SER A 6 19.28 -1.44 4.92
C SER A 6 18.78 -1.00 6.30
N SER A 7 18.38 0.26 6.42
CA SER A 7 17.50 0.70 7.49
C SER A 7 16.14 0.94 6.84
N SER A 8 15.19 0.06 7.14
CA SER A 8 13.77 0.32 6.90
C SER A 8 13.21 1.26 7.99
N ASP A 9 13.96 2.30 8.37
CA ASP A 9 13.40 3.38 9.16
C ASP A 9 12.51 4.17 8.20
N ALA A 10 11.25 3.75 8.10
CA ALA A 10 10.21 4.52 7.44
C ALA A 10 10.36 5.98 7.86
N ASN A 11 10.44 6.87 6.88
CA ASN A 11 10.58 8.29 7.12
C ASN A 11 9.46 8.69 8.12
N PRO A 12 9.73 9.50 9.15
CA PRO A 12 8.68 9.95 10.07
C PRO A 12 7.44 10.52 9.36
N CYS A 13 7.60 11.01 8.12
CA CYS A 13 6.52 11.45 7.25
C CYS A 13 5.66 10.31 6.70
N ASP A 14 6.21 9.13 6.42
CA ASP A 14 5.45 7.97 5.93
C ASP A 14 4.37 7.55 6.94
N LYS A 15 4.65 7.72 8.25
CA LYS A 15 3.69 7.46 9.33
C LYS A 15 2.51 8.45 9.38
N LYS A 16 2.60 9.57 8.67
CA LYS A 16 1.49 10.52 8.51
C LYS A 16 0.56 10.15 7.36
N GLY A 17 0.98 9.24 6.48
CA GLY A 17 0.12 8.71 5.44
C GLY A 17 -1.03 7.91 6.03
N SER A 18 -2.12 7.81 5.28
CA SER A 18 -3.30 7.06 5.69
C SER A 18 -4.04 6.51 4.49
N LEU A 19 -4.71 5.38 4.70
CA LEU A 19 -5.70 4.84 3.78
C LEU A 19 -7.05 4.72 4.50
N ASP A 20 -8.06 5.40 3.99
CA ASP A 20 -9.46 5.22 4.39
C ASP A 20 -10.20 4.47 3.28
N ILE A 21 -10.91 3.41 3.67
CA ILE A 21 -11.70 2.56 2.79
C ILE A 21 -13.15 2.61 3.27
N SER A 22 -14.01 3.29 2.52
CA SER A 22 -15.40 3.48 2.90
C SER A 22 -16.29 2.30 2.49
N SER A 23 -17.35 2.03 3.26
CA SER A 23 -18.39 1.08 2.88
C SER A 23 -19.17 1.48 1.61
N THR A 24 -18.96 2.70 1.11
CA THR A 24 -19.57 3.22 -0.12
C THR A 24 -18.70 3.00 -1.36
N GLY A 25 -17.60 2.26 -1.24
CA GLY A 25 -16.72 1.94 -2.36
C GLY A 25 -15.71 3.04 -2.67
N LYS A 26 -15.31 3.86 -1.68
CA LYS A 26 -14.26 4.89 -1.85
C LYS A 26 -12.96 4.49 -1.18
N TRP A 27 -11.85 4.65 -1.90
CA TRP A 27 -10.48 4.45 -1.47
C TRP A 27 -9.82 5.82 -1.39
N HIS A 28 -9.58 6.34 -0.20
CA HIS A 28 -8.96 7.64 0.02
C HIS A 28 -7.56 7.47 0.59
N GLU A 29 -6.57 7.85 -0.19
CA GLU A 29 -5.16 7.65 0.10
C GLU A 29 -4.45 8.98 0.26
N ILE A 30 -3.71 9.11 1.36
CA ILE A 30 -2.86 10.26 1.68
C ILE A 30 -1.42 9.76 1.85
N ILE A 31 -0.48 10.35 1.11
CA ILE A 31 0.95 10.03 1.17
C ILE A 31 1.74 11.31 1.42
N TYR A 32 2.69 11.22 2.34
CA TYR A 32 3.67 12.27 2.62
C TYR A 32 5.07 11.74 2.35
N SER A 33 5.95 12.58 1.84
CA SER A 33 7.41 12.37 1.86
C SER A 33 8.09 13.39 2.74
N GLY A 34 9.25 13.03 3.29
CA GLY A 34 10.11 13.97 3.98
C GLY A 34 11.23 14.48 3.07
N ASN A 35 11.52 15.78 3.14
CA ASN A 35 12.71 16.34 2.50
C ASN A 35 13.97 16.17 3.37
N THR A 36 15.14 16.56 2.86
CA THR A 36 16.43 16.47 3.58
C THR A 36 16.49 17.32 4.85
N GLU A 37 15.54 18.24 5.05
CA GLU A 37 15.42 19.11 6.22
C GLU A 37 14.45 18.54 7.27
N GLY A 38 13.89 17.35 7.04
CA GLY A 38 12.96 16.68 7.95
C GLY A 38 11.53 17.26 7.93
N GLN A 39 11.19 18.09 6.94
CA GLN A 39 9.83 18.59 6.74
C GLN A 39 9.03 17.59 5.91
N CYS A 40 7.77 17.35 6.32
CA CYS A 40 6.85 16.50 5.57
C CYS A 40 6.09 17.32 4.53
N THR A 41 6.17 16.91 3.27
CA THR A 41 5.41 17.44 2.15
C THR A 41 4.30 16.47 1.80
N LEU A 42 3.11 17.00 1.51
CA LEU A 42 2.01 16.19 0.98
C LEU A 42 2.29 15.92 -0.49
N ASP A 43 2.45 14.65 -0.85
CA ASP A 43 2.67 14.25 -2.24
C ASP A 43 1.36 13.84 -2.92
N PHE A 44 0.46 13.28 -2.14
CA PHE A 44 -0.73 12.63 -2.65
C PHE A 44 -1.88 12.73 -1.65
N ASP A 45 -3.03 13.18 -2.12
CA ASP A 45 -4.31 13.18 -1.38
C ASP A 45 -5.41 12.99 -2.43
N ASN A 46 -5.84 11.75 -2.63
CA ASN A 46 -6.79 11.41 -3.68
C ASN A 46 -7.79 10.36 -3.23
N THR A 47 -9.01 10.50 -3.72
CA THR A 47 -10.07 9.51 -3.55
C THR A 47 -10.38 8.82 -4.87
N TYR A 48 -10.47 7.49 -4.83
CA TYR A 48 -10.76 6.61 -5.96
C TYR A 48 -11.98 5.75 -5.70
N ASP A 49 -12.56 5.23 -6.77
CA ASP A 49 -13.56 4.16 -6.67
C ASP A 49 -12.85 2.81 -6.50
N TYR A 50 -13.34 2.00 -5.58
CA TYR A 50 -12.89 0.63 -5.42
C TYR A 50 -14.05 -0.36 -5.28
N THR A 51 -13.78 -1.62 -5.61
CA THR A 51 -14.65 -2.75 -5.29
C THR A 51 -13.88 -3.80 -4.49
N TYR A 52 -14.60 -4.53 -3.64
CA TYR A 52 -14.08 -5.71 -2.94
C TYR A 52 -14.94 -6.92 -3.28
N ASP A 53 -14.31 -7.95 -3.84
CA ASP A 53 -14.90 -9.26 -4.05
C ASP A 53 -14.47 -10.19 -2.91
N SER A 54 -15.42 -10.54 -2.04
CA SER A 54 -15.17 -11.41 -0.90
C SER A 54 -15.00 -12.88 -1.28
N ALA A 55 -15.51 -13.31 -2.43
CA ALA A 55 -15.37 -14.69 -2.90
C ALA A 55 -13.95 -14.95 -3.42
N SER A 56 -13.41 -14.01 -4.22
CA SER A 56 -12.05 -14.11 -4.74
C SER A 56 -10.99 -13.42 -3.87
N LYS A 57 -11.41 -12.73 -2.80
CA LYS A 57 -10.56 -11.95 -1.89
C LYS A 57 -9.68 -10.94 -2.64
N LYS A 58 -10.31 -10.08 -3.44
CA LYS A 58 -9.60 -9.07 -4.25
C LYS A 58 -10.20 -7.69 -4.07
N ILE A 59 -9.33 -6.70 -3.91
CA ILE A 59 -9.69 -5.29 -4.03
C ILE A 59 -9.30 -4.81 -5.43
N GLN A 60 -10.19 -4.10 -6.11
CA GLN A 60 -9.90 -3.45 -7.38
C GLN A 60 -10.06 -1.95 -7.23
N VAL A 61 -9.04 -1.17 -7.58
CA VAL A 61 -9.03 0.30 -7.52
C VAL A 61 -8.96 0.85 -8.94
N ASN A 62 -9.89 1.76 -9.27
CA ASN A 62 -9.95 2.41 -10.57
C ASN A 62 -9.37 3.83 -10.47
N TYR A 63 -8.26 4.06 -11.15
CA TYR A 63 -7.58 5.35 -11.17
C TYR A 63 -8.10 6.25 -12.30
N PRO A 64 -8.08 7.60 -12.15
CA PRO A 64 -8.60 8.54 -13.15
C PRO A 64 -7.91 8.46 -14.51
N ASN A 65 -6.68 7.96 -14.56
CA ASN A 65 -5.93 7.73 -15.80
C ASN A 65 -6.40 6.49 -16.57
N GLY A 66 -7.48 5.83 -16.13
CA GLY A 66 -8.01 4.60 -16.71
C GLY A 66 -7.25 3.33 -16.29
N THR A 67 -6.22 3.46 -15.45
CA THR A 67 -5.52 2.29 -14.89
C THR A 67 -6.39 1.64 -13.83
N MET A 68 -6.40 0.32 -13.83
CA MET A 68 -7.06 -0.50 -12.83
C MET A 68 -5.99 -1.35 -12.15
N LYS A 69 -5.87 -1.25 -10.83
CA LYS A 69 -5.03 -2.16 -10.05
C LYS A 69 -5.90 -3.14 -9.29
N VAL A 70 -5.43 -4.38 -9.19
CA VAL A 70 -6.08 -5.46 -8.45
C VAL A 70 -5.11 -5.95 -7.39
N TYR A 71 -5.54 -5.86 -6.14
CA TYR A 71 -4.79 -6.28 -4.96
C TYR A 71 -5.42 -7.54 -4.37
N PRO A 72 -4.74 -8.70 -4.41
CA PRO A 72 -5.11 -9.86 -3.61
C PRO A 72 -5.07 -9.52 -2.12
N VAL A 73 -6.13 -9.89 -1.39
CA VAL A 73 -6.23 -9.71 0.05
C VAL A 73 -5.71 -10.96 0.75
N LYS A 74 -4.56 -10.84 1.42
CA LYS A 74 -3.98 -11.90 2.26
C LYS A 74 -4.68 -12.00 3.60
N LYS A 75 -4.95 -10.85 4.22
CA LYS A 75 -5.57 -10.76 5.53
C LYS A 75 -6.50 -9.55 5.59
N LEU A 76 -7.68 -9.74 6.17
CA LEU A 76 -8.62 -8.68 6.47
C LEU A 76 -9.27 -8.99 7.82
N THR A 77 -9.00 -8.14 8.80
CA THR A 77 -9.53 -8.20 10.16
C THR A 77 -9.97 -6.80 10.60
N ASP A 78 -10.57 -6.69 11.78
CA ASP A 78 -10.99 -5.39 12.33
C ASP A 78 -9.83 -4.42 12.58
N THR A 79 -8.58 -4.92 12.66
CA THR A 79 -7.41 -4.11 13.00
C THR A 79 -6.31 -4.14 11.93
N GLU A 80 -6.43 -4.97 10.90
CA GLU A 80 -5.33 -5.22 9.96
C GLU A 80 -5.83 -5.64 8.57
N LEU A 81 -5.24 -5.02 7.55
CA LEU A 81 -5.41 -5.33 6.14
C LEU A 81 -4.02 -5.61 5.53
N GLU A 82 -3.88 -6.75 4.87
CA GLU A 82 -2.68 -7.14 4.13
C GLU A 82 -3.03 -7.34 2.65
N LEU A 83 -2.34 -6.60 1.78
CA LEU A 83 -2.52 -6.61 0.32
C LEU A 83 -1.24 -7.02 -0.38
N VAL A 84 -1.33 -7.88 -1.40
CA VAL A 84 -0.20 -8.15 -2.28
C VAL A 84 -0.09 -7.02 -3.32
N GLU A 85 1.00 -6.27 -3.28
CA GLU A 85 1.27 -5.18 -4.23
C GLU A 85 2.00 -5.67 -5.48
N ASP A 86 2.92 -6.63 -5.31
CA ASP A 86 3.69 -7.23 -6.38
C ASP A 86 4.09 -8.66 -6.02
N ALA A 87 4.43 -9.47 -7.02
CA ALA A 87 4.89 -10.85 -6.84
C ALA A 87 5.98 -11.18 -7.86
N SER A 88 7.18 -11.50 -7.39
CA SER A 88 8.33 -11.78 -8.27
C SER A 88 9.25 -12.83 -7.65
N ASP A 89 9.78 -13.73 -8.46
CA ASP A 89 10.82 -14.69 -8.06
C ASP A 89 12.20 -13.99 -8.00
N ILE A 90 12.55 -13.42 -6.85
CA ILE A 90 13.75 -12.59 -6.69
C ILE A 90 15.01 -13.47 -6.64
N ASN A 91 14.90 -14.67 -6.08
CA ASN A 91 16.02 -15.57 -5.84
C ASN A 91 16.19 -16.63 -6.95
N ALA A 92 15.30 -16.63 -7.96
CA ALA A 92 15.25 -17.55 -9.09
C ALA A 92 15.05 -19.03 -8.69
N ASP A 93 14.30 -19.29 -7.62
CA ASP A 93 13.99 -20.66 -7.16
C ASP A 93 12.71 -21.26 -7.79
N GLY A 94 12.04 -20.50 -8.66
CA GLY A 94 10.80 -20.87 -9.32
C GLY A 94 9.54 -20.58 -8.52
N ILE A 95 9.66 -19.93 -7.36
CA ILE A 95 8.54 -19.50 -6.50
C ILE A 95 8.54 -17.97 -6.44
N ASN A 96 7.38 -17.36 -6.70
CA ASN A 96 7.25 -15.91 -6.56
C ASN A 96 7.22 -15.52 -5.09
N ASP A 97 8.02 -14.51 -4.74
CA ASP A 97 7.97 -13.81 -3.46
C ASP A 97 6.94 -12.67 -3.55
N ASP A 98 6.03 -12.60 -2.58
CA ASP A 98 5.02 -11.55 -2.52
C ASP A 98 5.52 -10.33 -1.75
N TYR A 99 5.47 -9.17 -2.38
CA TYR A 99 5.56 -7.88 -1.70
C TYR A 99 4.20 -7.50 -1.14
N THR A 100 4.11 -7.38 0.18
CA THR A 100 2.85 -7.20 0.90
C THR A 100 2.80 -5.85 1.60
N LEU A 101 1.79 -5.04 1.29
CA LEU A 101 1.44 -3.84 2.05
C LEU A 101 0.63 -4.25 3.28
N VAL A 102 1.07 -3.82 4.46
CA VAL A 102 0.42 -4.08 5.74
C VAL A 102 -0.10 -2.78 6.33
N LEU A 103 -1.42 -2.68 6.46
CA LEU A 103 -2.11 -1.53 7.03
C LEU A 103 -2.75 -1.92 8.35
N LYS A 104 -2.41 -1.18 9.41
CA LYS A 104 -2.96 -1.41 10.75
C LYS A 104 -3.87 -0.27 11.13
N ARG A 105 -5.05 -0.61 11.66
CA ARG A 105 -5.95 0.37 12.28
C ARG A 105 -5.35 0.77 13.62
N LEU A 106 -5.06 2.07 13.79
CA LEU A 106 -4.56 2.67 15.03
C LEU A 106 -5.71 3.02 15.98
#